data_AF-A0A357KVN0-F1
#
_entry.id   AF-A0A357KVN0-F1
#
_cell.length_a   1.000
_cell.length_b   1.000
_cell.length_c   1.000
_cell.angle_alpha   90.00
_cell.angle_beta   90.00
_cell.angle_gamma   90.00
#
_symmetry.space_group_name_H-M   'P 1'
#
loop_
_entity.id
_entity.type
_entity.pdbx_description
1 polymer ?
#
loop_
_entity_poly.entity_id
_entity_poly.type
_entity_poly.pdbx_seq_one_letter_code
_entity_poly.pdbx_strand_id
1 'polypeptide(L)'
;ERDFGRVLAGVRDRQTGEPGEGREASERTARRTAEEFVASSLVLPVLKALREQNNAAAPFAPGAGEKMFGPLLDDEIAVRISQAQRFPLVDRLARDLLKQTDTLPPEPPQHGAIPSAQ
;
A
#
# COMPACT_ATOMS: atom_id res chain seq x y z
N GLU A 1 14.32 -3.87 29.54
CA GLU A 1 14.42 -5.20 28.89
C GLU A 1 13.14 -6.03 28.99
N ARG A 2 11.96 -5.41 28.87
CA ARG A 2 10.69 -6.13 28.70
C ARG A 2 10.09 -5.62 27.39
N ASP A 3 9.97 -6.47 26.38
CA ASP A 3 8.79 -6.54 25.46
C ASP A 3 9.02 -7.33 24.16
N PHE A 4 10.24 -7.76 23.83
CA PHE A 4 10.47 -8.44 22.54
C PHE A 4 9.77 -9.81 22.43
N GLY A 5 9.70 -10.56 23.53
CA GLY A 5 9.00 -11.86 23.58
C GLY A 5 7.49 -11.74 23.37
N ARG A 6 6.88 -10.61 23.74
CA ARG A 6 5.43 -10.37 23.55
C ARG A 6 5.10 -10.05 22.10
N VAL A 7 5.97 -9.28 21.43
CA VAL A 7 5.83 -8.97 20.00
C VAL A 7 5.95 -10.25 19.16
N LEU A 8 6.90 -11.13 19.47
CA LEU A 8 7.07 -12.41 18.77
C LEU A 8 5.95 -13.41 19.07
N ALA A 9 5.39 -13.40 20.29
CA ALA A 9 4.20 -14.21 20.61
C ALA A 9 2.97 -13.75 19.81
N GLY A 10 2.77 -12.44 19.61
CA GLY A 10 1.67 -11.90 18.80
C GLY A 10 1.78 -12.19 17.30
N VAL A 11 3.00 -12.44 16.78
CA VAL A 11 3.20 -12.88 15.39
C VAL A 11 2.82 -14.36 15.22
N ARG A 12 3.03 -15.18 16.25
CA ARG A 12 2.67 -16.61 16.24
C ARG A 12 1.16 -16.82 16.36
N ASP A 13 0.46 -15.96 17.10
CA ASP A 13 -1.00 -15.99 17.23
C ASP A 13 -1.72 -15.66 15.92
N ARG A 14 -1.07 -14.91 15.03
CA ARG A 14 -1.57 -14.63 13.68
C ARG A 14 -1.68 -15.88 12.80
N GLN A 15 -0.96 -16.96 13.15
CA GLN A 15 -1.07 -18.26 12.47
C GLN A 15 -2.20 -19.15 13.04
N THR A 16 -2.75 -18.80 14.21
CA THR A 16 -3.84 -19.55 14.88
C THR A 16 -5.19 -18.83 14.86
N GLY A 17 -5.28 -17.67 14.19
CA GLY A 17 -6.53 -16.94 14.02
C GLY A 17 -7.60 -17.77 13.33
N GLU A 18 -8.85 -17.60 13.77
CA GLU A 18 -10.01 -18.28 13.19
C GLU A 18 -10.03 -18.07 11.65
N PRO A 19 -10.45 -19.07 10.85
CA PRO A 19 -10.38 -19.00 9.39
C PRO A 19 -11.07 -17.77 8.76
N GLY A 20 -11.97 -17.10 9.49
CA GLY A 20 -12.56 -15.81 9.09
C GLY A 20 -11.62 -14.61 9.22
N GLU A 21 -10.79 -14.52 10.26
CA GLU A 21 -9.94 -13.35 10.53
C GLU A 21 -8.81 -13.20 9.49
N GLY A 22 -8.23 -14.32 9.06
CA GLY A 22 -7.21 -14.33 8.01
C GLY A 22 -7.75 -13.84 6.67
N ARG A 23 -8.98 -14.22 6.32
CA ARG A 23 -9.63 -13.79 5.08
C ARG A 23 -9.93 -12.30 5.10
N GLU A 24 -10.47 -11.77 6.20
CA GLU A 24 -10.71 -10.33 6.32
C GLU A 24 -9.41 -9.51 6.28
N ALA A 25 -8.33 -10.01 6.89
CA ALA A 25 -7.03 -9.36 6.83
C ALA A 25 -6.47 -9.31 5.40
N SER A 26 -6.62 -10.40 4.63
CA SER A 26 -6.28 -10.46 3.22
C SER A 26 -7.13 -9.52 2.38
N GLU A 27 -8.44 -9.45 2.62
CA GLU A 27 -9.37 -8.54 1.93
C GLU A 27 -9.01 -7.07 2.15
N ARG A 28 -8.72 -6.68 3.40
CA ARG A 28 -8.25 -5.32 3.73
C ARG A 28 -6.92 -4.99 3.04
N THR A 29 -6.00 -5.95 3.01
CA THR A 29 -4.68 -5.78 2.37
C THR A 29 -4.82 -5.62 0.87
N ALA A 30 -5.56 -6.51 0.20
CA ALA A 30 -5.80 -6.45 -1.23
C ALA A 30 -6.48 -5.14 -1.66
N ARG A 31 -7.45 -4.67 -0.86
CA ARG A 31 -8.08 -3.37 -1.09
C ARG A 31 -7.09 -2.23 -1.02
N ARG A 32 -6.28 -2.16 0.06
CA ARG A 32 -5.28 -1.11 0.24
C ARG A 32 -4.26 -1.09 -0.90
N THR A 33 -3.74 -2.26 -1.29
CA THR A 33 -2.79 -2.36 -2.41
C THR A 33 -3.43 -1.90 -3.73
N ALA A 34 -4.70 -2.22 -3.97
CA ALA A 34 -5.42 -1.73 -5.13
C ALA A 34 -5.59 -0.20 -5.12
N GLU A 35 -5.89 0.40 -3.96
CA GLU A 35 -6.01 1.85 -3.78
C GLU A 35 -4.68 2.57 -4.03
N GLU A 36 -3.57 2.04 -3.53
CA GLU A 36 -2.21 2.56 -3.74
C GLU A 36 -1.78 2.44 -5.21
N PHE A 37 -2.11 1.33 -5.87
CA PHE A 37 -1.85 1.13 -7.29
C PHE A 37 -2.63 2.12 -8.16
N VAL A 38 -3.92 2.31 -7.87
CA VAL A 38 -4.77 3.28 -8.59
C VAL A 38 -4.29 4.71 -8.35
N ALA A 39 -3.93 5.04 -7.11
CA ALA A 39 -3.37 6.35 -6.76
C ALA A 39 -2.12 6.66 -7.59
N SER A 40 -1.12 5.77 -7.55
CA SER A 40 0.16 5.97 -8.26
C SER A 40 0.03 5.95 -9.78
N SER A 41 -0.84 5.10 -10.33
CA SER A 41 -0.92 4.89 -11.78
C SER A 41 -1.84 5.87 -12.49
N LEU A 42 -2.89 6.38 -11.81
CA LEU A 42 -3.94 7.18 -12.46
C LEU A 42 -4.07 8.59 -11.86
N VAL A 43 -4.02 8.72 -10.54
CA VAL A 43 -4.29 10.01 -9.87
C VAL A 43 -3.04 10.87 -9.82
N LEU A 44 -1.92 10.30 -9.39
CA LEU A 44 -0.65 11.00 -9.24
C LEU A 44 -0.16 11.67 -10.54
N PRO A 45 -0.25 11.03 -11.74
CA PRO A 45 0.14 11.69 -12.98
C PRO A 45 -0.69 12.94 -13.29
N VAL A 46 -1.98 12.96 -12.91
CA VAL A 46 -2.86 14.12 -13.09
C VAL A 46 -2.43 15.26 -12.16
N LEU A 47 -2.15 14.96 -10.88
CA LEU A 47 -1.68 15.96 -9.91
C LEU A 47 -0.33 16.56 -10.34
N LYS A 48 0.59 15.70 -10.80
CA LYS A 48 1.87 16.14 -11.37
C LYS A 48 1.67 17.09 -12.54
N ALA A 49 0.82 16.75 -13.51
CA ALA A 49 0.55 17.59 -14.66
C ALA A 49 -0.04 18.95 -14.26
N LEU A 50 -0.95 18.96 -13.27
CA LEU A 50 -1.52 20.20 -12.73
C LEU A 50 -0.43 21.09 -12.08
N ARG A 51 0.48 20.50 -11.31
CA ARG A 51 1.60 21.23 -10.71
C ARG A 51 2.55 21.79 -11.76
N GLU A 52 2.87 21.02 -12.79
CA GLU A 52 3.78 21.44 -13.87
C GLU A 52 3.20 22.57 -14.72
N GLN A 53 1.87 22.69 -14.78
CA GLN A 53 1.19 23.80 -15.45
C GLN A 53 1.14 25.10 -14.63
N ASN A 54 1.57 25.08 -13.36
CA ASN A 54 1.56 26.27 -12.50
C ASN A 54 2.60 27.30 -12.96
N ASN A 55 2.13 28.27 -13.75
CA ASN A 55 2.89 29.43 -14.23
C ASN A 55 2.55 30.71 -13.46
N ALA A 56 2.26 30.62 -12.17
CA ALA A 56 1.95 31.80 -11.35
C ALA A 56 3.11 32.82 -11.37
N ALA A 57 2.75 34.10 -11.51
CA ALA A 57 3.70 35.21 -11.42
C ALA A 57 4.14 35.42 -9.96
N ALA A 58 5.33 36.02 -9.76
CA ALA A 58 5.79 36.42 -8.43
C ALA A 58 4.80 37.40 -7.77
N PRO A 59 4.55 37.32 -6.43
CA PRO A 59 5.22 36.47 -5.43
C PRO A 59 4.58 35.08 -5.21
N PHE A 60 3.61 34.69 -6.05
CA PHE A 60 2.84 33.44 -5.90
C PHE A 60 3.41 32.27 -6.71
N ALA A 61 4.55 32.47 -7.37
CA ALA A 61 5.27 31.41 -8.05
C ALA A 61 5.71 30.32 -7.05
N PRO A 62 5.80 29.04 -7.46
CA PRO A 62 6.23 27.96 -6.58
C PRO A 62 7.58 28.24 -5.93
N GLY A 63 7.58 28.27 -4.59
CA GLY A 63 8.78 28.47 -3.78
C GLY A 63 9.67 27.23 -3.73
N ALA A 64 10.86 27.36 -3.12
CA ALA A 64 11.79 26.23 -2.96
C ALA A 64 11.16 25.05 -2.19
N GLY A 65 10.40 25.35 -1.12
CA GLY A 65 9.70 24.32 -0.34
C GLY A 65 8.67 23.56 -1.16
N GLU A 66 7.82 24.26 -1.91
CA GLU A 66 6.78 23.65 -2.74
C GLU A 66 7.38 22.78 -3.86
N LYS A 67 8.52 23.18 -4.44
CA LYS A 67 9.23 22.36 -5.44
C LYS A 67 9.79 21.06 -4.85
N MET A 68 10.28 21.09 -3.61
CA MET A 68 10.83 19.90 -2.96
C MET A 68 9.75 18.97 -2.41
N PHE A 69 8.72 19.53 -1.76
CA PHE A 69 7.69 18.76 -1.06
C PHE A 69 6.43 18.51 -1.90
N GLY A 70 6.24 19.23 -3.01
CA GLY A 70 5.09 19.07 -3.90
C GLY A 70 4.85 17.63 -4.34
N PRO A 71 5.87 16.88 -4.80
CA PRO A 71 5.68 15.47 -5.16
C PRO A 71 5.19 14.59 -4.00
N LEU A 72 5.70 14.81 -2.79
CA LEU A 72 5.29 14.07 -1.60
C LEU A 72 3.85 14.39 -1.18
N LEU A 73 3.46 15.66 -1.34
CA LEU A 73 2.09 16.09 -1.08
C LEU A 73 1.12 15.48 -2.10
N ASP A 74 1.50 15.44 -3.38
CA ASP A 74 0.70 14.81 -4.42
C ASP A 74 0.48 13.32 -4.16
N ASP A 75 1.50 12.58 -3.71
CA ASP A 75 1.39 11.16 -3.38
C ASP A 75 0.32 10.90 -2.30
N GLU A 76 0.37 11.67 -1.21
CA GLU A 76 -0.61 11.56 -0.12
C GLU A 76 -2.03 11.94 -0.60
N ILE A 77 -2.15 13.01 -1.40
CA ILE A 77 -3.44 13.42 -1.97
C ILE A 77 -3.98 12.33 -2.91
N ALA A 78 -3.12 11.72 -3.73
CA ALA A 78 -3.52 10.67 -4.65
C ALA A 78 -4.11 9.46 -3.92
N VAL A 79 -3.48 9.03 -2.82
CA VAL A 79 -3.99 7.94 -1.96
C VAL A 79 -5.32 8.31 -1.32
N ARG A 80 -5.46 9.54 -0.80
CA ARG A 80 -6.73 9.99 -0.21
C ARG A 80 -7.86 10.06 -1.23
N ILE A 81 -7.57 10.51 -2.45
CA ILE A 81 -8.55 10.53 -3.54
C ILE A 81 -8.99 9.10 -3.85
N SER A 82 -8.06 8.16 -4.01
CA SER A 82 -8.38 6.77 -4.34
C SER A 82 -9.25 6.08 -3.27
N GLN A 83 -9.05 6.44 -2.01
CA GLN A 83 -9.85 5.97 -0.87
C GLN A 83 -11.24 6.62 -0.80
N ALA A 84 -11.34 7.94 -1.00
CA ALA A 84 -12.57 8.70 -0.78
C ALA A 84 -13.63 8.47 -1.86
N GLN A 85 -13.23 8.41 -3.14
CA GLN A 85 -14.15 8.37 -4.28
C GLN A 85 -14.72 6.98 -4.59
N ARG A 86 -14.36 5.93 -3.84
CA ARG A 86 -14.80 4.54 -4.09
C ARG A 86 -14.72 4.16 -5.57
N PHE A 87 -13.52 4.27 -6.14
CA PHE A 87 -13.30 3.94 -7.55
C PHE A 87 -13.75 2.50 -7.84
N PRO A 88 -14.67 2.24 -8.80
CA PRO A 88 -15.08 0.88 -9.14
C PRO A 88 -13.90 -0.01 -9.58
N LEU A 89 -12.85 0.61 -10.12
CA LEU A 89 -11.62 -0.06 -10.51
C LEU A 89 -10.86 -0.62 -9.31
N VAL A 90 -10.86 0.05 -8.17
CA VAL A 90 -10.25 -0.44 -6.92
C VAL A 90 -10.94 -1.73 -6.49
N ASP A 91 -12.28 -1.75 -6.47
CA ASP A 91 -13.02 -2.94 -6.07
C ASP A 91 -12.77 -4.11 -7.03
N ARG A 92 -12.64 -3.83 -8.34
CA ARG A 92 -12.30 -4.85 -9.33
C ARG A 92 -10.89 -5.39 -9.10
N LEU A 93 -9.90 -4.52 -8.94
CA LEU A 93 -8.52 -4.90 -8.75
C LEU A 93 -8.32 -5.66 -7.44
N ALA A 94 -8.94 -5.21 -6.34
CA ALA A 94 -8.89 -5.91 -5.06
C ALA A 94 -9.42 -7.35 -5.16
N ARG A 95 -10.53 -7.55 -5.89
CA ARG A 95 -11.06 -8.90 -6.14
C ARG A 95 -10.12 -9.76 -6.97
N ASP A 96 -9.46 -9.17 -7.96
CA ASP A 96 -8.52 -9.90 -8.83
C ASP A 96 -7.24 -10.27 -8.05
N LEU A 97 -6.74 -9.39 -7.16
CA LEU A 97 -5.62 -9.67 -6.24
C LEU A 97 -5.93 -10.80 -5.27
N LEU A 98 -7.14 -10.82 -4.70
CA LEU A 98 -7.58 -11.90 -3.80
C LEU A 98 -7.62 -13.25 -4.51
N LYS A 99 -8.19 -13.29 -5.72
CA LYS A 99 -8.23 -14.52 -6.52
C LYS A 99 -6.83 -15.03 -6.84
N GLN A 100 -5.90 -14.14 -7.16
CA GLN A 100 -4.52 -14.54 -7.41
C GLN A 100 -3.88 -15.14 -6.16
N THR A 101 -4.10 -14.53 -4.99
CA THR A 101 -3.55 -15.01 -3.72
C THR A 101 -4.10 -16.38 -3.34
N ASP A 102 -5.39 -16.64 -3.62
CA ASP A 102 -6.02 -17.95 -3.43
C ASP A 102 -5.48 -19.04 -4.38
N THR A 103 -4.97 -18.65 -5.56
CA THR A 103 -4.41 -19.58 -6.55
C THR A 103 -2.93 -19.89 -6.34
N LEU A 104 -2.20 -19.12 -5.54
CA LEU A 104 -0.84 -19.49 -5.17
C LEU A 104 -0.90 -20.64 -4.14
N PRO A 105 -0.27 -21.80 -4.40
CA PRO A 105 -0.11 -22.81 -3.36
C PRO A 105 0.59 -22.17 -2.16
N PRO A 106 0.22 -22.53 -0.91
CA PRO A 106 0.92 -22.02 0.25
C PRO A 106 2.40 -22.33 0.07
N GLU A 107 3.25 -21.30 0.10
CA GLU A 107 4.69 -21.55 0.09
C GLU A 107 4.99 -22.55 1.21
N PRO A 108 5.73 -23.64 0.93
CA PRO A 108 6.13 -24.55 1.98
C PRO A 108 6.84 -23.73 3.06
N PRO A 109 6.63 -24.06 4.34
CA PRO A 109 7.26 -23.32 5.43
C PRO A 109 8.75 -23.28 5.14
N GLN A 110 9.28 -22.07 4.92
CA GLN A 110 10.70 -21.85 4.71
C GLN A 110 11.39 -22.15 6.05
N HIS A 111 11.59 -23.45 6.31
CA HIS A 111 12.42 -23.93 7.39
C HIS A 111 13.82 -23.41 7.09
N GLY A 112 14.35 -22.64 8.02
CA GLY A 112 15.54 -21.82 7.84
C GLY A 112 16.63 -22.55 7.05
N ALA A 113 17.22 -21.82 6.11
CA ALA A 113 18.48 -22.20 5.51
C ALA A 113 19.47 -22.53 6.64
N ILE A 114 19.67 -23.83 6.91
CA ILE A 114 20.76 -24.28 7.75
C ILE A 114 22.01 -24.01 6.91
N PRO A 115 22.96 -23.18 7.36
CA PRO A 115 24.23 -23.06 6.66
C PRO A 115 24.93 -24.42 6.75
N SER A 116 25.10 -25.07 5.60
CA SER A 116 25.94 -26.25 5.46
C SER A 116 27.38 -25.85 5.78
N ALA A 117 27.84 -26.20 6.98
CA ALA A 117 29.25 -26.18 7.32
C ALA A 117 29.94 -27.31 6.55
N GLN A 118 30.87 -26.96 5.67
CA GLN A 118 32.00 -27.81 5.30
C GLN A 118 33.26 -27.22 5.94
#